data_AF-A0AB38YSU9-F1
#
_entry.id   AF-A0AB38YSU9-F1
#
_cell.length_a   1.000
_cell.length_b   1.000
_cell.length_c   1.000
_cell.angle_alpha   90.00
_cell.angle_beta   90.00
_cell.angle_gamma   90.00
#
_symmetry.space_group_name_H-M   'P 1'
#
loop_
_entity.id
_entity.type
_entity.pdbx_description
1 polymer ?
#
loop_
_entity_poly.entity_id
_entity_poly.type
_entity_poly.pdbx_seq_one_letter_code
_entity_poly.pdbx_strand_id
1 'polypeptide(L)'
;MLKQGLGIGLLCIAGHAYCDSIIVNTTADEVKDDQLCSLREAVEYINRGSPESGYNGCGGKDSNPVILLEKSKTYELKSKIEIKKALQIKTTYDTTITNQLGLNNATIKMTGAEQIFRIRDDSTQNEQYNVQLTEVNLDGCAKDCGIAQGGLIYNQETLVLSYVTLKNGYANLGGAIYNAQASTTDKSSGSVTIINSLMQNNTASQGAVIYSDLPRFVMTQSVVRDNTATTTTTPTLFFSAAKFSDDLTAGFFSSGVYGAKNSTILKNTGYLINLRDGQSLNNNTLVRNSLGIYFDAPLGNAYLANSIVVENGIVQNEVLQTAKNCTFTSSDKSLIQNNLVNSDCGSGSSNAPNINLGAVKLFAGSSVEGKCTLAPAEGLLCPFTTPSMTFLGFFRPRLLLSYNSLDDSLIVNRGRISGTGACESVDQRGKSRSSNQSCDLGAIELVIDTSSIATVGSDILYGEQAKFSIAEQLTDGELVPASACEAILGKRTDGKAWQVGCLDVIQTNTPSKGALTLDQDGNVVYTPNGNWQGTDEFKIRVVTTFSRFSSSNNSRYIDIAAKVKQDPPNTFENKKVSTGGGGSFGWGSLIVLGGLMIWRRKRQQ
;
A
#
# COMPACT_ATOMS: atom_id res chain seq x y z
N MET A 1 7.96 32.27 -30.67
CA MET A 1 9.37 32.65 -30.44
C MET A 1 9.43 33.52 -29.19
N LEU A 2 10.50 33.36 -28.39
CA LEU A 2 10.82 33.94 -27.07
C LEU A 2 9.93 33.44 -25.92
N LYS A 3 10.35 32.58 -24.96
CA LYS A 3 11.50 32.47 -24.01
C LYS A 3 11.59 33.58 -22.94
N GLN A 4 11.78 33.09 -21.70
CA GLN A 4 12.17 33.73 -20.42
C GLN A 4 10.99 34.11 -19.49
N GLY A 5 10.94 33.72 -18.21
CA GLY A 5 11.92 33.03 -17.36
C GLY A 5 11.26 32.42 -16.10
N LEU A 6 11.92 31.38 -15.55
CA LEU A 6 11.60 30.82 -14.24
C LEU A 6 11.96 31.82 -13.15
N GLY A 7 10.97 32.28 -12.39
CA GLY A 7 11.18 32.92 -11.10
C GLY A 7 11.07 31.87 -10.00
N ILE A 8 12.19 31.61 -9.32
CA ILE A 8 12.23 30.85 -8.07
C ILE A 8 11.50 31.70 -7.03
N GLY A 9 10.36 31.21 -6.55
CA GLY A 9 9.59 31.83 -5.48
C GLY A 9 10.30 31.62 -4.14
N LEU A 10 10.94 32.68 -3.65
CA LEU A 10 11.42 32.79 -2.27
C LEU A 10 10.19 32.87 -1.34
N LEU A 11 9.94 31.83 -0.55
CA LEU A 11 8.89 31.83 0.47
C LEU A 11 9.46 32.47 1.75
N CYS A 12 9.18 33.76 1.98
CA CYS A 12 9.38 34.37 3.29
C CYS A 12 8.08 34.24 4.10
N ILE A 13 8.03 33.30 5.05
CA ILE A 13 6.99 33.26 6.09
C ILE A 13 7.62 33.75 7.39
N ALA A 14 7.00 34.76 7.98
CA ALA A 14 7.45 35.37 9.22
C ALA A 14 7.06 34.51 10.45
N GLY A 15 8.00 34.41 11.40
CA GLY A 15 7.70 34.55 12.83
C GLY A 15 7.07 33.37 13.57
N HIS A 16 7.58 32.16 13.39
CA HIS A 16 7.72 31.16 14.46
C HIS A 16 9.17 30.68 14.36
N ALA A 17 9.82 30.27 15.45
CA ALA A 17 11.13 29.61 15.35
C ALA A 17 10.94 28.29 14.59
N TYR A 18 10.99 28.36 13.25
CA TYR A 18 10.94 27.22 12.36
C TYR A 18 12.30 26.55 12.50
N CYS A 19 12.33 25.41 13.19
CA CYS A 19 13.49 24.55 13.10
C CYS A 19 13.53 23.96 11.69
N ASP A 20 14.56 24.28 10.92
CA ASP A 20 14.66 23.84 9.52
C ASP A 20 15.10 22.36 9.45
N SER A 21 14.40 21.58 8.62
CA SER A 21 14.84 20.21 8.31
C SER A 21 16.08 20.22 7.42
N ILE A 22 16.91 19.19 7.51
CA ILE A 22 18.14 19.06 6.71
C ILE A 22 17.77 18.57 5.30
N ILE A 23 18.00 19.40 4.28
CA ILE A 23 17.66 19.08 2.88
C ILE A 23 18.87 18.47 2.18
N VAL A 24 18.73 17.24 1.69
CA VAL A 24 19.74 16.60 0.84
C VAL A 24 19.54 17.06 -0.60
N ASN A 25 20.50 17.84 -1.12
CA ASN A 25 20.40 18.49 -2.43
C ASN A 25 21.36 17.90 -3.49
N THR A 26 22.10 16.85 -3.15
CA THR A 26 22.88 16.03 -4.10
C THR A 26 22.57 14.55 -3.94
N THR A 27 22.54 13.81 -5.06
CA THR A 27 22.31 12.36 -5.09
C THR A 27 23.60 11.55 -4.99
N ALA A 28 24.75 12.21 -5.09
CA ALA A 28 26.06 11.56 -5.07
C ALA A 28 26.53 11.26 -3.64
N ASP A 29 27.23 10.13 -3.47
CA ASP A 29 27.97 9.83 -2.24
C ASP A 29 29.32 10.55 -2.24
N GLU A 30 29.34 11.73 -1.61
CA GLU A 30 30.51 12.60 -1.53
C GLU A 30 30.67 13.14 -0.11
N VAL A 31 31.92 13.43 0.26
CA VAL A 31 32.26 14.16 1.49
C VAL A 31 33.15 15.30 1.08
N LYS A 32 32.60 16.51 1.06
CA LYS A 32 33.28 17.69 0.54
C LYS A 32 32.73 18.95 1.20
N ASP A 33 33.63 19.80 1.67
CA ASP A 33 33.24 21.11 2.20
C ASP A 33 32.84 22.04 1.02
N ASP A 34 31.57 21.94 0.63
CA ASP A 34 30.95 22.82 -0.35
C ASP A 34 29.50 23.16 0.05
N GLN A 35 28.70 23.66 -0.90
CA GLN A 35 27.32 24.09 -0.66
C GLN A 35 26.30 22.97 -0.91
N LEU A 36 26.76 21.77 -1.26
CA LEU A 36 25.93 20.60 -1.47
C LEU A 36 25.91 19.75 -0.21
N CYS A 37 24.72 19.33 0.18
CA CYS A 37 24.50 18.42 1.29
C CYS A 37 24.17 17.03 0.76
N SER A 38 25.10 16.08 0.91
CA SER A 38 24.84 14.67 0.63
C SER A 38 24.13 13.97 1.79
N LEU A 39 23.55 12.79 1.54
CA LEU A 39 22.92 11.99 2.60
C LEU A 39 23.92 11.59 3.69
N ARG A 40 25.16 11.27 3.30
CA ARG A 40 26.22 10.91 4.24
C ARG A 40 26.58 12.08 5.15
N GLU A 41 26.73 13.27 4.59
CA GLU A 41 27.05 14.48 5.35
C GLU A 41 25.89 14.88 6.26
N ALA A 42 24.64 14.71 5.81
CA ALA A 42 23.45 14.98 6.63
C ALA A 42 23.41 14.09 7.87
N VAL A 43 23.71 12.79 7.73
CA VAL A 43 23.77 11.88 8.89
C VAL A 43 24.98 12.20 9.78
N GLU A 44 26.14 12.48 9.19
CA GLU A 44 27.35 12.82 9.96
C GLU A 44 27.19 14.13 10.75
N TYR A 45 26.49 15.12 10.18
CA TYR A 45 26.10 16.35 10.88
C TYR A 45 25.33 16.03 12.17
N ILE A 46 24.32 15.16 12.09
CA ILE A 46 23.54 14.74 13.26
C ILE A 46 24.40 13.97 14.25
N ASN A 47 25.21 13.01 13.78
CA ASN A 47 26.13 12.23 14.62
C ASN A 47 27.05 13.13 15.46
N ARG A 48 27.51 14.26 14.89
CA ARG A 48 28.32 15.29 15.57
C ARG A 48 27.58 16.12 16.61
N GLY A 49 26.28 15.91 16.78
CA GLY A 49 25.45 16.70 17.69
C GLY A 49 24.93 17.98 17.08
N SER A 50 24.77 18.02 15.75
CA SER A 50 24.14 19.13 15.03
C SER A 50 24.76 20.50 15.36
N PRO A 51 26.07 20.69 15.12
CA PRO A 51 26.76 21.95 15.44
C PRO A 51 26.12 23.14 14.72
N GLU A 52 26.00 24.29 15.40
CA GLU A 52 25.37 25.50 14.80
C GLU A 52 26.05 25.97 13.49
N SER A 53 27.33 25.63 13.31
CA SER A 53 28.10 25.93 12.10
C SER A 53 27.67 25.14 10.86
N GLY A 54 26.83 24.12 11.02
CA GLY A 54 26.60 23.12 9.96
C GLY A 54 27.79 22.17 9.81
N TYR A 55 27.68 21.28 8.83
CA TYR A 55 28.75 20.38 8.40
C TYR A 55 28.66 20.13 6.90
N ASN A 56 29.69 20.52 6.14
CA ASN A 56 29.79 20.32 4.69
C ASN A 56 28.47 20.62 3.93
N GLY A 57 27.98 21.85 4.03
CA GLY A 57 26.73 22.25 3.36
C GLY A 57 25.44 21.72 3.98
N CYS A 58 25.50 20.83 4.98
CA CYS A 58 24.33 20.31 5.69
C CYS A 58 24.05 21.05 7.01
N GLY A 59 22.77 21.32 7.27
CA GLY A 59 22.27 21.81 8.55
C GLY A 59 22.70 23.25 8.87
N GLY A 60 22.88 23.54 10.16
CA GLY A 60 23.17 24.87 10.67
C GLY A 60 22.31 25.21 11.88
N LYS A 61 22.36 26.47 12.29
CA LYS A 61 21.54 27.00 13.38
C LYS A 61 20.06 26.64 13.16
N ASP A 62 19.40 26.23 14.25
CA ASP A 62 17.99 25.84 14.27
C ASP A 62 17.64 24.54 13.50
N SER A 63 18.62 23.79 12.98
CA SER A 63 18.32 22.53 12.27
C SER A 63 17.82 21.43 13.21
N ASN A 64 16.78 20.71 12.80
CA ASN A 64 16.27 19.53 13.50
C ASN A 64 16.83 18.22 12.87
N PRO A 65 16.80 17.06 13.57
CA PRO A 65 17.34 15.80 13.06
C PRO A 65 16.39 15.09 12.06
N VAL A 66 15.75 15.84 11.16
CA VAL A 66 14.94 15.32 10.07
C VAL A 66 15.64 15.59 8.75
N ILE A 67 16.00 14.52 8.05
CA ILE A 67 16.62 14.52 6.73
C ILE A 67 15.54 14.37 5.66
N LEU A 68 15.52 15.30 4.72
CA LEU A 68 14.56 15.37 3.63
C LEU A 68 15.20 14.96 2.30
N LEU A 69 14.56 13.99 1.63
CA LEU A 69 14.93 13.50 0.31
C LEU A 69 13.88 13.92 -0.72
N GLU A 70 14.32 14.27 -1.93
CA GLU A 70 13.42 14.63 -3.03
C GLU A 70 12.70 13.37 -3.57
N LYS A 71 11.38 13.51 -3.81
CA LYS A 71 10.53 12.42 -4.29
C LYS A 71 11.05 11.79 -5.58
N SER A 72 10.97 10.46 -5.64
CA SER A 72 11.39 9.65 -6.80
C SER A 72 12.85 9.83 -7.24
N LYS A 73 13.72 10.46 -6.43
CA LYS A 73 15.17 10.50 -6.68
C LYS A 73 15.87 9.25 -6.16
N THR A 74 17.02 8.94 -6.74
CA THR A 74 17.91 7.87 -6.28
C THR A 74 19.19 8.48 -5.73
N TYR A 75 19.50 8.21 -4.47
CA TYR A 75 20.70 8.59 -3.75
C TYR A 75 21.64 7.38 -3.70
N GLU A 76 22.79 7.49 -4.33
CA GLU A 76 23.76 6.39 -4.39
C GLU A 76 24.66 6.40 -3.16
N LEU A 77 25.05 5.23 -2.68
CA LEU A 77 26.03 5.04 -1.61
C LEU A 77 27.13 4.08 -2.07
N LYS A 78 28.39 4.44 -1.82
CA LYS A 78 29.59 3.63 -2.11
C LYS A 78 30.01 2.78 -0.92
N SER A 79 29.61 3.17 0.29
CA SER A 79 29.86 2.46 1.54
C SER A 79 28.71 2.71 2.53
N LYS A 80 28.65 1.93 3.61
CA LYS A 80 27.62 2.07 4.65
C LYS A 80 27.65 3.45 5.30
N ILE A 81 26.52 3.88 5.81
CA ILE A 81 26.38 5.03 6.70
C ILE A 81 26.19 4.55 8.13
N GLU A 82 27.01 5.06 9.04
CA GLU A 82 26.85 4.85 10.48
C GLU A 82 25.86 5.88 11.02
N ILE A 83 24.79 5.41 11.67
CA ILE A 83 23.85 6.25 12.42
C ILE A 83 24.14 5.99 13.89
N LYS A 84 24.43 7.07 14.64
CA LYS A 84 24.81 7.03 16.06
C LYS A 84 23.89 7.84 16.96
N LYS A 85 22.87 8.49 16.40
CA LYS A 85 21.90 9.33 17.12
C LYS A 85 20.50 9.21 16.52
N ALA A 86 19.51 9.67 17.29
CA ALA A 86 18.13 9.77 16.83
C ALA A 86 18.03 10.63 15.57
N LEU A 87 17.33 10.12 14.55
CA LEU A 87 17.03 10.87 13.33
C LEU A 87 15.80 10.33 12.62
N GLN A 88 15.24 11.15 11.73
CA GLN A 88 14.26 10.73 10.74
C GLN A 88 14.80 10.97 9.34
N ILE A 89 14.64 10.01 8.43
CA ILE A 89 14.85 10.21 6.99
C ILE A 89 13.49 10.04 6.32
N LYS A 90 13.08 11.04 5.53
CA LYS A 90 11.82 10.98 4.81
C LYS A 90 11.85 11.67 3.46
N THR A 91 10.93 11.25 2.59
CA THR A 91 10.69 11.91 1.30
C THR A 91 9.85 13.18 1.47
N THR A 92 10.15 14.22 0.69
CA THR A 92 9.38 15.47 0.59
C THR A 92 8.19 15.32 -0.34
N TYR A 93 7.02 15.83 0.06
CA TYR A 93 5.82 15.87 -0.76
C TYR A 93 5.22 17.27 -0.85
N ASP A 94 4.59 17.57 -1.98
CA ASP A 94 3.79 18.77 -2.16
C ASP A 94 2.47 18.61 -1.39
N THR A 95 2.17 19.54 -0.49
CA THR A 95 1.00 19.52 0.41
C THR A 95 -0.37 19.66 -0.29
N THR A 96 -0.39 19.70 -1.63
CA THR A 96 -1.56 20.03 -2.47
C THR A 96 -2.21 18.82 -3.15
N ILE A 97 -1.63 17.63 -3.06
CA ILE A 97 -2.18 16.39 -3.64
C ILE A 97 -2.55 15.46 -2.48
N THR A 98 -3.74 14.86 -2.52
CA THR A 98 -4.16 13.79 -1.60
C THR A 98 -3.05 12.72 -1.53
N ASN A 99 -2.42 12.59 -0.36
CA ASN A 99 -1.19 11.83 -0.14
C ASN A 99 -1.28 10.37 -0.63
N GLN A 100 -0.65 10.09 -1.77
CA GLN A 100 -0.39 8.72 -2.23
C GLN A 100 0.89 8.19 -1.56
N LEU A 101 0.77 7.88 -0.26
CA LEU A 101 1.91 7.46 0.56
C LEU A 101 2.61 6.23 -0.03
N GLY A 102 3.95 6.23 0.00
CA GLY A 102 4.75 5.11 -0.49
C GLY A 102 5.00 5.08 -2.01
N LEU A 103 4.20 5.78 -2.83
CA LEU A 103 4.31 5.69 -4.30
C LEU A 103 5.49 6.47 -4.88
N ASN A 104 5.86 7.59 -4.26
CA ASN A 104 6.89 8.49 -4.79
C ASN A 104 8.15 8.48 -3.92
N ASN A 105 8.40 7.38 -3.22
CA ASN A 105 9.55 7.22 -2.35
C ASN A 105 10.86 7.58 -3.05
N ALA A 106 11.70 8.37 -2.39
CA ALA A 106 13.12 8.44 -2.70
C ALA A 106 13.77 7.06 -2.50
N THR A 107 14.78 6.74 -3.30
CA THR A 107 15.51 5.47 -3.22
C THR A 107 16.93 5.72 -2.73
N ILE A 108 17.35 5.02 -1.68
CA ILE A 108 18.74 4.97 -1.21
C ILE A 108 19.31 3.65 -1.71
N LYS A 109 20.30 3.74 -2.60
CA LYS A 109 20.82 2.59 -3.33
C LYS A 109 22.29 2.36 -3.00
N MET A 110 22.60 1.14 -2.56
CA MET A 110 23.99 0.71 -2.44
C MET A 110 24.57 0.39 -3.82
N THR A 111 25.68 1.03 -4.15
CA THR A 111 26.51 0.76 -5.34
C THR A 111 27.82 0.06 -4.96
N GLY A 112 28.23 0.15 -3.69
CA GLY A 112 29.34 -0.60 -3.12
C GLY A 112 28.97 -2.03 -2.71
N ALA A 113 29.82 -2.64 -1.87
CA ALA A 113 29.68 -4.01 -1.38
C ALA A 113 29.43 -4.09 0.15
N GLU A 114 28.74 -3.09 0.70
CA GLU A 114 28.39 -3.02 2.13
C GLU A 114 26.87 -2.93 2.33
N GLN A 115 26.41 -3.04 3.57
CA GLN A 115 25.03 -2.67 3.91
C GLN A 115 24.79 -1.16 3.80
N ILE A 116 23.53 -0.71 3.74
CA ILE A 116 23.20 0.71 3.63
C ILE A 116 23.42 1.42 4.98
N PHE A 117 22.81 0.90 6.04
CA PHE A 117 22.87 1.52 7.37
C PHE A 117 23.42 0.57 8.42
N ARG A 118 24.23 1.15 9.31
CA ARG A 118 24.59 0.54 10.58
C ARG A 118 24.13 1.47 11.71
N ILE A 119 23.21 0.98 12.53
CA ILE A 119 22.55 1.73 13.60
C ILE A 119 22.99 1.13 14.93
N ARG A 120 23.81 1.87 15.67
CA ARG A 120 24.34 1.51 16.99
C ARG A 120 24.90 2.74 17.68
N ASP A 121 24.83 2.80 18.99
CA ASP A 121 25.30 3.96 19.76
C ASP A 121 26.73 3.81 20.29
N ASP A 122 27.28 2.59 20.30
CA ASP A 122 28.58 2.25 20.92
C ASP A 122 28.66 2.59 22.41
N SER A 123 27.50 2.66 23.08
CA SER A 123 27.38 3.08 24.48
C SER A 123 27.26 1.89 25.42
N THR A 124 27.97 1.97 26.54
CA THR A 124 27.77 1.04 27.66
C THR A 124 26.52 1.39 28.49
N GLN A 125 25.81 2.46 28.16
CA GLN A 125 24.53 2.82 28.77
C GLN A 125 23.38 2.11 28.05
N ASN A 126 22.27 1.87 28.75
CA ASN A 126 21.09 1.23 28.19
C ASN A 126 20.07 2.27 27.65
N GLU A 127 20.58 3.33 27.03
CA GLU A 127 19.76 4.42 26.49
C GLU A 127 19.57 4.22 24.99
N GLN A 128 18.34 3.88 24.57
CA GLN A 128 18.06 3.69 23.15
C GLN A 128 17.71 5.00 22.46
N TYR A 129 18.06 5.12 21.19
CA TYR A 129 17.53 6.19 20.33
C TYR A 129 16.66 5.65 19.20
N ASN A 130 15.85 6.55 18.63
CA ASN A 130 14.88 6.21 17.59
C ASN A 130 15.39 6.65 16.21
N VAL A 131 15.44 5.70 15.28
CA VAL A 131 15.66 5.94 13.86
C VAL A 131 14.37 5.65 13.09
N GLN A 132 13.88 6.66 12.36
CA GLN A 132 12.67 6.55 11.56
C GLN A 132 12.97 6.69 10.09
N LEU A 133 12.58 5.70 9.28
CA LEU A 133 12.58 5.80 7.83
C LEU A 133 11.14 5.85 7.34
N THR A 134 10.77 6.92 6.63
CA THR A 134 9.40 7.13 6.17
C THR A 134 9.40 7.41 4.68
N GLU A 135 8.68 6.59 3.91
CA GLU A 135 8.53 6.80 2.46
C GLU A 135 9.88 6.79 1.72
N VAL A 136 10.71 5.80 2.01
CA VAL A 136 12.00 5.59 1.34
C VAL A 136 12.14 4.14 0.88
N ASN A 137 12.81 3.94 -0.25
CA ASN A 137 13.19 2.61 -0.73
C ASN A 137 14.65 2.38 -0.40
N LEU A 138 14.98 1.22 0.18
CA LEU A 138 16.33 0.74 0.37
C LEU A 138 16.61 -0.35 -0.66
N ASP A 139 17.62 -0.12 -1.51
CA ASP A 139 18.00 -1.01 -2.61
C ASP A 139 19.44 -1.50 -2.40
N GLY A 140 19.58 -2.77 -2.03
CA GLY A 140 20.85 -3.40 -1.69
C GLY A 140 21.63 -3.96 -2.90
N CYS A 141 22.54 -4.90 -2.60
CA CYS A 141 23.44 -5.49 -3.58
C CYS A 141 22.79 -6.40 -4.65
N ALA A 142 21.61 -6.95 -4.38
CA ALA A 142 20.92 -7.97 -5.19
C ALA A 142 21.69 -9.29 -5.44
N LYS A 143 22.87 -9.47 -4.83
CA LYS A 143 23.76 -10.62 -4.96
C LYS A 143 24.66 -10.73 -3.75
N ASP A 144 25.40 -11.83 -3.64
CA ASP A 144 26.41 -11.99 -2.61
C ASP A 144 27.50 -10.90 -2.72
N CYS A 145 27.53 -10.05 -1.69
CA CYS A 145 28.52 -8.99 -1.50
C CYS A 145 29.46 -9.29 -0.32
N GLY A 146 29.42 -10.50 0.27
CA GLY A 146 30.22 -10.85 1.44
C GLY A 146 29.72 -10.22 2.75
N ILE A 147 28.46 -9.77 2.80
CA ILE A 147 27.88 -9.12 3.98
C ILE A 147 27.46 -10.20 4.98
N ALA A 148 27.98 -10.14 6.21
CA ALA A 148 27.66 -11.13 7.24
C ALA A 148 26.29 -10.88 7.88
N GLN A 149 25.96 -9.63 8.19
CA GLN A 149 24.79 -9.26 9.00
C GLN A 149 24.10 -8.02 8.42
N GLY A 150 22.83 -8.16 8.05
CA GLY A 150 21.96 -7.04 7.69
C GLY A 150 22.26 -6.49 6.31
N GLY A 151 21.81 -7.16 5.25
CA GLY A 151 22.13 -6.80 3.86
C GLY A 151 21.66 -5.40 3.44
N LEU A 152 20.71 -4.80 4.17
CA LEU A 152 20.36 -3.38 4.08
C LEU A 152 20.69 -2.66 5.38
N ILE A 153 20.26 -3.21 6.52
CA ILE A 153 20.36 -2.55 7.83
C ILE A 153 20.92 -3.52 8.88
N TYR A 154 21.98 -3.10 9.57
CA TYR A 154 22.30 -3.61 10.90
C TYR A 154 21.69 -2.68 11.94
N ASN A 155 20.87 -3.21 12.86
CA ASN A 155 20.18 -2.44 13.89
C ASN A 155 20.49 -2.98 15.30
N GLN A 156 20.80 -2.09 16.23
CA GLN A 156 20.89 -2.36 17.66
C GLN A 156 20.03 -1.40 18.51
N GLU A 157 19.22 -0.56 17.84
CA GLU A 157 18.43 0.52 18.43
C GLU A 157 16.94 0.37 18.13
N THR A 158 16.13 1.41 18.39
CA THR A 158 14.73 1.44 17.95
C THR A 158 14.64 1.89 16.50
N LEU A 159 14.21 0.98 15.63
CA LEU A 159 14.03 1.22 14.19
C LEU A 159 12.53 1.19 13.83
N VAL A 160 12.03 2.28 13.25
CA VAL A 160 10.66 2.38 12.74
C VAL A 160 10.69 2.63 11.24
N LEU A 161 10.00 1.77 10.50
CA LEU A 161 9.91 1.77 9.04
C LEU A 161 8.45 1.93 8.63
N SER A 162 8.15 3.02 7.91
CA SER A 162 6.79 3.34 7.48
C SER A 162 6.75 3.64 5.98
N TYR A 163 5.91 2.93 5.23
CA TYR A 163 5.81 3.09 3.77
C TYR A 163 7.14 2.91 3.05
N VAL A 164 7.97 1.98 3.52
CA VAL A 164 9.29 1.72 2.91
C VAL A 164 9.25 0.51 1.98
N THR A 165 10.15 0.49 1.00
CA THR A 165 10.49 -0.76 0.29
C THR A 165 11.87 -1.21 0.74
N LEU A 166 11.98 -2.42 1.29
CA LEU A 166 13.25 -3.09 1.55
C LEU A 166 13.48 -4.13 0.47
N LYS A 167 14.39 -3.86 -0.45
CA LYS A 167 14.64 -4.76 -1.57
C LYS A 167 16.10 -5.05 -1.84
N ASN A 168 16.32 -6.21 -2.43
CA ASN A 168 17.63 -6.64 -2.93
C ASN A 168 18.71 -6.70 -1.84
N GLY A 169 18.33 -6.84 -0.57
CA GLY A 169 19.26 -7.10 0.51
C GLY A 169 19.85 -8.51 0.40
N TYR A 170 21.15 -8.65 0.62
CA TYR A 170 21.83 -9.94 0.61
C TYR A 170 22.83 -10.01 1.76
N ALA A 171 22.70 -10.98 2.65
CA ALA A 171 23.64 -11.22 3.74
C ALA A 171 23.60 -12.68 4.24
N ASN A 172 24.56 -13.12 5.05
CA ASN A 172 24.47 -14.43 5.69
C ASN A 172 23.29 -14.48 6.67
N LEU A 173 23.16 -13.47 7.54
CA LEU A 173 22.09 -13.33 8.52
C LEU A 173 21.37 -12.00 8.29
N GLY A 174 20.05 -12.04 8.08
CA GLY A 174 19.28 -10.80 7.94
C GLY A 174 19.45 -10.20 6.54
N GLY A 175 18.77 -10.76 5.53
CA GLY A 175 18.93 -10.33 4.14
C GLY A 175 18.56 -8.85 3.98
N ALA A 176 17.45 -8.41 4.57
CA ALA A 176 17.18 -7.00 4.75
C ALA A 176 17.77 -6.47 6.07
N ILE A 177 17.36 -7.04 7.21
CA ILE A 177 17.69 -6.49 8.53
C ILE A 177 18.32 -7.55 9.43
N TYR A 178 19.44 -7.19 10.05
CA TYR A 178 19.94 -7.87 11.25
C TYR A 178 19.61 -7.01 12.48
N ASN A 179 18.86 -7.58 13.43
CA ASN A 179 18.45 -6.93 14.66
C ASN A 179 19.18 -7.54 15.86
N ALA A 180 20.19 -6.83 16.33
CA ALA A 180 21.11 -7.26 17.38
C ALA A 180 20.49 -7.11 18.78
N GLN A 181 20.86 -8.02 19.69
CA GLN A 181 20.61 -7.85 21.12
C GLN A 181 21.74 -7.08 21.80
N ALA A 182 21.52 -6.68 23.05
CA ALA A 182 22.55 -6.09 23.89
C ALA A 182 23.80 -6.99 24.00
N SER A 183 24.94 -6.33 24.07
CA SER A 183 26.27 -6.93 24.12
C SER A 183 27.08 -6.39 25.31
N THR A 184 28.37 -6.67 25.36
CA THR A 184 29.28 -6.07 26.36
C THR A 184 29.70 -4.65 25.99
N THR A 185 29.69 -4.31 24.70
CA THR A 185 30.19 -3.04 24.16
C THR A 185 29.08 -2.06 23.81
N ASP A 186 27.86 -2.54 23.68
CA ASP A 186 26.64 -1.77 23.42
C ASP A 186 25.51 -2.43 24.21
N LYS A 187 24.90 -1.69 25.15
CA LYS A 187 23.86 -2.24 26.05
C LYS A 187 22.43 -2.07 25.53
N SER A 188 22.25 -1.42 24.38
CA SER A 188 20.97 -1.31 23.71
C SER A 188 20.59 -2.64 23.04
N SER A 189 19.30 -2.97 23.05
CA SER A 189 18.76 -4.14 22.36
C SER A 189 17.84 -3.68 21.24
N GLY A 190 18.13 -4.08 20.02
CA GLY A 190 17.40 -3.63 18.85
C GLY A 190 15.93 -4.03 18.87
N SER A 191 15.08 -3.15 18.35
CA SER A 191 13.69 -3.44 18.06
C SER A 191 13.28 -2.85 16.72
N VAL A 192 12.49 -3.60 15.95
CA VAL A 192 12.09 -3.23 14.60
C VAL A 192 10.58 -3.15 14.49
N THR A 193 10.07 -2.01 14.05
CA THR A 193 8.66 -1.80 13.70
C THR A 193 8.53 -1.54 12.22
N ILE A 194 7.73 -2.35 11.53
CA ILE A 194 7.46 -2.23 10.09
C ILE A 194 5.97 -1.99 9.88
N ILE A 195 5.63 -0.91 9.19
CA ILE A 195 4.24 -0.47 8.98
C ILE A 195 4.07 -0.12 7.50
N ASN A 196 2.99 -0.61 6.87
CA ASN A 196 2.64 -0.25 5.50
C ASN A 196 3.79 -0.41 4.50
N SER A 197 4.61 -1.46 4.61
CA SER A 197 5.88 -1.57 3.89
C SER A 197 5.97 -2.82 3.00
N LEU A 198 6.90 -2.81 2.05
CA LEU A 198 7.16 -3.88 1.10
C LEU A 198 8.54 -4.49 1.35
N MET A 199 8.60 -5.79 1.62
CA MET A 199 9.84 -6.55 1.73
C MET A 199 9.94 -7.51 0.55
N GLN A 200 10.88 -7.24 -0.37
CA GLN A 200 10.94 -7.91 -1.66
C GLN A 200 12.35 -8.34 -2.06
N ASN A 201 12.50 -9.57 -2.56
CA ASN A 201 13.74 -10.03 -3.18
C ASN A 201 14.98 -9.93 -2.27
N ASN A 202 14.80 -10.10 -0.96
CA ASN A 202 15.90 -10.17 -0.01
C ASN A 202 16.33 -11.64 0.16
N THR A 203 17.64 -11.85 0.28
CA THR A 203 18.25 -13.18 0.36
C THR A 203 19.13 -13.30 1.59
N ALA A 204 19.00 -14.40 2.33
CA ALA A 204 19.98 -14.75 3.35
C ALA A 204 20.11 -16.26 3.56
N SER A 205 21.15 -16.70 4.27
CA SER A 205 21.17 -18.07 4.81
C SER A 205 20.02 -18.26 5.78
N GLN A 206 19.88 -17.34 6.73
CA GLN A 206 18.76 -17.32 7.67
C GLN A 206 18.26 -15.89 7.92
N GLY A 207 16.95 -15.74 8.07
CA GLY A 207 16.33 -14.43 8.24
C GLY A 207 16.39 -13.60 6.96
N ALA A 208 15.87 -14.12 5.85
CA ALA A 208 15.92 -13.42 4.55
C ALA A 208 15.35 -11.98 4.63
N VAL A 209 14.34 -11.76 5.46
CA VAL A 209 13.81 -10.42 5.75
C VAL A 209 14.42 -9.88 7.04
N ILE A 210 14.20 -10.58 8.16
CA ILE A 210 14.79 -10.21 9.46
C ILE A 210 15.49 -11.42 10.05
N TYR A 211 16.74 -11.24 10.45
CA TYR A 211 17.37 -12.06 11.49
C TYR A 211 17.41 -11.22 12.77
N SER A 212 16.88 -11.76 13.86
CA SER A 212 16.79 -11.06 15.14
C SER A 212 17.36 -11.94 16.24
N ASP A 213 18.25 -11.40 17.06
CA ASP A 213 18.82 -12.15 18.18
C ASP A 213 17.75 -12.49 19.22
N LEU A 214 16.89 -11.52 19.52
CA LEU A 214 15.68 -11.66 20.33
C LEU A 214 14.43 -11.45 19.48
N PRO A 215 13.26 -12.03 19.82
CA PRO A 215 12.02 -11.89 19.04
C PRO A 215 11.35 -10.49 19.13
N ARG A 216 12.10 -9.41 18.90
CA ARG A 216 11.68 -8.01 19.07
C ARG A 216 11.40 -7.27 17.76
N PHE A 217 10.57 -7.86 16.90
CA PHE A 217 10.09 -7.21 15.68
C PHE A 217 8.57 -7.29 15.56
N VAL A 218 7.99 -6.28 14.93
CA VAL A 218 6.57 -6.26 14.55
C VAL A 218 6.42 -5.78 13.12
N MET A 219 5.54 -6.45 12.37
CA MET A 219 5.14 -6.04 11.03
C MET A 219 3.62 -5.92 10.97
N THR A 220 3.13 -4.79 10.46
CA THR A 220 1.70 -4.55 10.26
C THR A 220 1.40 -4.01 8.88
N GLN A 221 0.26 -4.38 8.31
CA GLN A 221 -0.27 -3.80 7.06
C GLN A 221 0.73 -3.87 5.89
N SER A 222 1.53 -4.92 5.80
CA SER A 222 2.70 -4.98 4.92
C SER A 222 2.62 -6.15 3.93
N VAL A 223 3.51 -6.13 2.93
CA VAL A 223 3.64 -7.21 1.94
C VAL A 223 5.04 -7.82 2.01
N VAL A 224 5.09 -9.15 2.07
CA VAL A 224 6.35 -9.92 2.04
C VAL A 224 6.33 -10.84 0.83
N ARG A 225 7.21 -10.59 -0.14
CA ARG A 225 7.19 -11.33 -1.41
C ARG A 225 8.56 -11.63 -1.99
N ASP A 226 8.65 -12.77 -2.67
CA ASP A 226 9.82 -13.15 -3.46
C ASP A 226 11.15 -13.12 -2.66
N ASN A 227 11.14 -13.32 -1.34
CA ASN A 227 12.35 -13.39 -0.51
C ASN A 227 12.85 -14.84 -0.41
N THR A 228 14.15 -15.03 -0.18
CA THR A 228 14.80 -16.36 -0.21
C THR A 228 15.68 -16.61 1.01
N ALA A 229 15.28 -17.58 1.84
CA ALA A 229 16.15 -18.19 2.83
C ALA A 229 16.81 -19.45 2.22
N THR A 230 18.14 -19.50 2.26
CA THR A 230 18.94 -20.48 1.49
C THR A 230 19.46 -21.66 2.31
N THR A 231 19.42 -21.60 3.64
CA THR A 231 19.81 -22.73 4.49
C THR A 231 18.91 -23.96 4.25
N THR A 232 19.47 -25.15 4.38
CA THR A 232 18.71 -26.40 4.31
C THR A 232 18.02 -26.76 5.62
N THR A 233 18.39 -26.11 6.73
CA THR A 233 17.87 -26.39 8.07
C THR A 233 16.94 -25.27 8.52
N THR A 234 15.63 -25.50 8.43
CA THR A 234 14.59 -24.54 8.80
C THR A 234 14.79 -23.15 8.17
N PRO A 235 14.86 -23.05 6.82
CA PRO A 235 15.00 -21.76 6.14
C PRO A 235 13.86 -20.84 6.52
N THR A 236 14.16 -19.68 7.10
CA THR A 236 13.15 -18.79 7.69
C THR A 236 13.35 -17.35 7.24
N LEU A 237 12.27 -16.63 6.92
CA LEU A 237 12.30 -15.23 6.49
C LEU A 237 12.43 -14.26 7.67
N PHE A 238 11.63 -14.46 8.71
CA PHE A 238 11.67 -13.73 9.97
C PHE A 238 12.16 -14.67 11.06
N PHE A 239 13.46 -14.63 11.34
CA PHE A 239 14.11 -15.58 12.24
C PHE A 239 14.48 -14.95 13.57
N SER A 240 14.09 -15.61 14.67
CA SER A 240 14.52 -15.30 16.03
C SER A 240 15.51 -16.35 16.53
N ALA A 241 16.74 -15.93 16.86
CA ALA A 241 17.82 -16.82 17.28
C ALA A 241 17.60 -17.39 18.68
N ALA A 242 17.36 -16.52 19.66
CA ALA A 242 17.05 -16.91 21.03
C ALA A 242 15.54 -16.84 21.31
N LYS A 243 15.12 -17.52 22.38
CA LYS A 243 13.80 -17.38 22.99
C LYS A 243 13.88 -16.29 24.07
N PHE A 244 12.78 -15.62 24.42
CA PHE A 244 12.75 -14.74 25.59
C PHE A 244 13.05 -15.55 26.87
N SER A 245 13.68 -14.92 27.87
CA SER A 245 13.76 -15.48 29.22
C SER A 245 12.38 -15.41 29.89
N ASP A 246 12.00 -16.46 30.63
CA ASP A 246 10.66 -16.68 31.19
C ASP A 246 10.04 -15.45 31.88
N ASP A 247 10.82 -14.63 32.58
CA ASP A 247 10.34 -13.47 33.36
C ASP A 247 9.80 -12.29 32.52
N LEU A 248 10.20 -12.14 31.25
CA LEU A 248 9.74 -11.03 30.37
C LEU A 248 8.66 -11.46 29.36
N THR A 249 8.52 -12.76 29.13
CA THR A 249 7.74 -13.33 28.03
C THR A 249 6.23 -13.11 28.15
N ALA A 250 5.68 -13.16 29.38
CA ALA A 250 4.25 -13.01 29.63
C ALA A 250 3.74 -11.58 29.34
N GLY A 251 4.54 -10.55 29.63
CA GLY A 251 4.21 -9.16 29.35
C GLY A 251 4.14 -8.86 27.85
N PHE A 252 5.08 -9.38 27.06
CA PHE A 252 5.06 -9.20 25.61
C PHE A 252 3.94 -9.99 24.92
N PHE A 253 3.67 -11.22 25.38
CA PHE A 253 2.56 -12.02 24.86
C PHE A 253 1.20 -11.35 25.09
N SER A 254 0.94 -10.87 26.31
CA SER A 254 -0.33 -10.19 26.63
C SER A 254 -0.51 -8.90 25.83
N SER A 255 0.57 -8.19 25.53
CA SER A 255 0.54 -7.00 24.67
C SER A 255 0.37 -7.33 23.18
N GLY A 256 0.68 -8.57 22.76
CA GLY A 256 0.65 -9.00 21.36
C GLY A 256 1.53 -8.11 20.45
N VAL A 257 2.60 -7.54 20.99
CA VAL A 257 3.37 -6.48 20.32
C VAL A 257 4.20 -7.03 19.17
N TYR A 258 4.79 -8.22 19.29
CA TYR A 258 5.74 -8.75 18.31
C TYR A 258 5.12 -9.82 17.39
N GLY A 259 5.61 -9.90 16.16
CA GLY A 259 5.16 -10.83 15.13
C GLY A 259 4.62 -10.11 13.88
N ALA A 260 3.59 -10.67 13.24
CA ALA A 260 3.06 -10.15 11.98
C ALA A 260 1.53 -10.04 12.02
N LYS A 261 1.00 -8.94 11.50
CA LYS A 261 -0.43 -8.63 11.56
C LYS A 261 -0.94 -8.00 10.28
N ASN A 262 -2.18 -8.29 9.87
CA ASN A 262 -2.84 -7.64 8.73
C ASN A 262 -1.97 -7.60 7.47
N SER A 263 -1.23 -8.67 7.19
CA SER A 263 -0.21 -8.64 6.15
C SER A 263 -0.39 -9.77 5.13
N THR A 264 0.01 -9.48 3.89
CA THR A 264 -0.02 -10.44 2.78
C THR A 264 1.38 -11.00 2.52
N ILE A 265 1.49 -12.33 2.49
CA ILE A 265 2.76 -13.04 2.32
C ILE A 265 2.61 -14.10 1.23
N LEU A 266 3.42 -13.97 0.18
CA LEU A 266 3.35 -14.85 -1.00
C LEU A 266 4.68 -15.05 -1.70
N LYS A 267 4.84 -16.20 -2.37
CA LYS A 267 5.98 -16.51 -3.27
C LYS A 267 7.37 -16.41 -2.63
N ASN A 268 7.47 -16.55 -1.31
CA ASN A 268 8.76 -16.60 -0.64
C ASN A 268 9.30 -18.04 -0.60
N THR A 269 10.61 -18.17 -0.49
CA THR A 269 11.31 -19.43 -0.28
C THR A 269 11.80 -19.52 1.17
N GLY A 270 11.19 -20.41 1.96
CA GLY A 270 11.39 -20.56 3.39
C GLY A 270 10.10 -20.44 4.20
N TYR A 271 10.15 -20.83 5.47
CA TYR A 271 9.10 -20.55 6.46
C TYR A 271 8.96 -19.05 6.64
N LEU A 272 7.74 -18.55 6.83
CA LEU A 272 7.53 -17.14 7.18
C LEU A 272 8.33 -16.78 8.45
N ILE A 273 8.13 -17.55 9.51
CA ILE A 273 8.66 -17.27 10.85
C ILE A 273 8.90 -18.57 11.60
N ASN A 274 9.91 -18.57 12.49
CA ASN A 274 10.07 -19.56 13.55
C ASN A 274 9.40 -19.05 14.82
N LEU A 275 8.07 -19.12 14.86
CA LEU A 275 7.23 -18.50 15.87
C LEU A 275 7.67 -18.89 17.28
N ARG A 276 8.15 -17.90 18.05
CA ARG A 276 8.60 -18.06 19.44
C ARG A 276 7.54 -17.60 20.42
N ASP A 277 7.69 -18.02 21.68
CA ASP A 277 6.99 -17.40 22.79
C ASP A 277 7.21 -15.86 22.78
N GLY A 278 6.16 -15.11 23.11
CA GLY A 278 6.08 -13.65 23.03
C GLY A 278 5.70 -13.09 21.65
N GLN A 279 5.53 -13.93 20.63
CA GLN A 279 5.17 -13.49 19.27
C GLN A 279 3.77 -13.96 18.87
N SER A 280 3.13 -13.20 17.97
CA SER A 280 1.81 -13.53 17.44
C SER A 280 1.68 -13.31 15.94
N LEU A 281 0.78 -14.10 15.34
CA LEU A 281 0.34 -13.96 13.96
C LEU A 281 -1.17 -13.76 13.96
N ASN A 282 -1.64 -12.63 13.43
CA ASN A 282 -3.06 -12.30 13.44
C ASN A 282 -3.52 -11.68 12.12
N ASN A 283 -4.67 -12.10 11.60
CA ASN A 283 -5.24 -11.54 10.37
C ASN A 283 -4.24 -11.49 9.20
N ASN A 284 -3.46 -12.54 8.96
CA ASN A 284 -2.52 -12.58 7.83
C ASN A 284 -3.02 -13.48 6.71
N THR A 285 -2.65 -13.17 5.47
CA THR A 285 -2.87 -14.06 4.32
C THR A 285 -1.51 -14.61 3.86
N LEU A 286 -1.20 -15.86 4.23
CA LEU A 286 0.04 -16.57 3.92
C LEU A 286 -0.24 -17.71 2.94
N VAL A 287 0.07 -17.49 1.66
CA VAL A 287 -0.32 -18.41 0.58
C VAL A 287 0.79 -18.55 -0.44
N ARG A 288 0.92 -19.73 -1.06
CA ARG A 288 1.78 -19.92 -2.24
C ARG A 288 3.27 -19.59 -1.97
N ASN A 289 3.75 -19.86 -0.76
CA ASN A 289 5.17 -19.84 -0.40
C ASN A 289 5.76 -21.26 -0.51
N SER A 290 7.08 -21.42 -0.44
CA SER A 290 7.71 -22.75 -0.47
C SER A 290 7.57 -23.52 0.85
N LEU A 291 7.23 -22.85 1.96
CA LEU A 291 6.93 -23.44 3.27
C LEU A 291 5.93 -22.53 4.02
N GLY A 292 5.25 -23.06 5.03
CA GLY A 292 4.31 -22.30 5.86
C GLY A 292 4.94 -21.65 7.09
N ILE A 293 4.46 -21.98 8.28
CA ILE A 293 4.93 -21.47 9.57
C ILE A 293 5.62 -22.58 10.36
N TYR A 294 6.72 -22.23 11.04
CA TYR A 294 7.42 -23.12 11.96
C TYR A 294 7.14 -22.68 13.41
N PHE A 295 6.53 -23.54 14.21
CA PHE A 295 6.11 -23.25 15.59
C PHE A 295 7.09 -23.84 16.60
N ASP A 296 7.63 -22.99 17.48
CA ASP A 296 8.51 -23.39 18.58
C ASP A 296 8.36 -22.49 19.80
N ALA A 297 7.19 -22.58 20.44
CA ALA A 297 6.78 -21.83 21.63
C ALA A 297 6.42 -22.77 22.80
N PRO A 298 7.41 -23.33 23.52
CA PRO A 298 7.17 -24.32 24.58
C PRO A 298 6.47 -23.80 25.85
N LEU A 299 6.41 -22.47 26.03
CA LEU A 299 5.68 -21.87 27.15
C LEU A 299 4.19 -21.63 26.82
N GLY A 300 3.79 -21.81 25.57
CA GLY A 300 2.42 -21.58 25.10
C GLY A 300 2.05 -20.10 24.98
N ASN A 301 3.06 -19.22 25.00
CA ASN A 301 2.90 -17.77 24.87
C ASN A 301 3.09 -17.33 23.42
N ALA A 302 2.51 -18.05 22.46
CA ALA A 302 2.47 -17.64 21.06
C ALA A 302 1.14 -18.04 20.44
N TYR A 303 0.69 -17.32 19.40
CA TYR A 303 -0.55 -17.71 18.71
C TYR A 303 -0.56 -17.43 17.21
N LEU A 304 -1.38 -18.22 16.50
CA LEU A 304 -1.86 -17.97 15.14
C LEU A 304 -3.39 -17.83 15.18
N ALA A 305 -3.91 -16.67 14.77
CA ALA A 305 -5.34 -16.38 14.80
C ALA A 305 -5.84 -15.64 13.54
N ASN A 306 -7.12 -15.83 13.23
CA ASN A 306 -7.88 -15.11 12.20
C ASN A 306 -7.21 -15.04 10.82
N SER A 307 -6.34 -15.99 10.48
CA SER A 307 -5.47 -15.94 9.31
C SER A 307 -5.87 -16.95 8.24
N ILE A 308 -5.46 -16.70 7.00
CA ILE A 308 -5.53 -17.64 5.90
C ILE A 308 -4.12 -18.21 5.71
N VAL A 309 -3.92 -19.50 5.98
CA VAL A 309 -2.63 -20.18 5.84
C VAL A 309 -2.83 -21.50 5.09
N VAL A 310 -2.81 -21.42 3.76
CA VAL A 310 -3.13 -22.53 2.86
C VAL A 310 -2.28 -22.48 1.61
N GLU A 311 -2.21 -23.61 0.89
CA GLU A 311 -1.53 -23.70 -0.40
C GLU A 311 -0.04 -23.27 -0.37
N ASN A 312 0.62 -23.38 0.78
CA ASN A 312 2.07 -23.27 0.90
C ASN A 312 2.75 -24.60 0.52
N GLY A 313 4.07 -24.58 0.33
CA GLY A 313 4.87 -25.67 -0.22
C GLY A 313 4.78 -25.85 -1.72
N ILE A 314 4.92 -24.74 -2.44
CA ILE A 314 5.08 -24.76 -3.89
C ILE A 314 6.43 -25.35 -4.27
N VAL A 315 6.41 -26.28 -5.22
CA VAL A 315 7.58 -26.70 -6.00
C VAL A 315 7.20 -26.66 -7.48
N GLN A 316 8.03 -26.00 -8.30
CA GLN A 316 7.81 -25.88 -9.76
C GLN A 316 6.41 -25.33 -10.13
N ASN A 317 5.90 -24.35 -9.38
CA ASN A 317 4.57 -23.74 -9.55
C ASN A 317 3.37 -24.64 -9.23
N GLU A 318 3.58 -25.81 -8.65
CA GLU A 318 2.52 -26.68 -8.14
C GLU A 318 2.60 -26.79 -6.61
N VAL A 319 1.45 -26.86 -5.94
CA VAL A 319 1.42 -27.15 -4.49
C VAL A 319 1.70 -28.63 -4.29
N LEU A 320 2.79 -28.94 -3.57
CA LEU A 320 3.05 -30.31 -3.18
C LEU A 320 2.01 -30.77 -2.17
N GLN A 321 1.40 -31.93 -2.39
CA GLN A 321 0.44 -32.51 -1.43
C GLN A 321 1.07 -32.84 -0.07
N THR A 322 2.41 -32.98 -0.02
CA THR A 322 3.19 -33.23 1.19
C THR A 322 3.64 -31.95 1.90
N ALA A 323 3.35 -30.78 1.31
CA ALA A 323 3.67 -29.49 1.88
C ALA A 323 2.94 -29.26 3.21
N LYS A 324 3.66 -28.64 4.15
CA LYS A 324 3.08 -28.22 5.43
C LYS A 324 2.90 -26.71 5.47
N ASN A 325 1.69 -26.29 5.75
CA ASN A 325 1.31 -24.94 6.19
C ASN A 325 1.75 -24.67 7.63
N CYS A 326 1.77 -25.71 8.48
CA CYS A 326 2.21 -25.64 9.86
C CYS A 326 3.17 -26.78 10.20
N THR A 327 4.32 -26.44 10.76
CA THR A 327 5.31 -27.40 11.27
C THR A 327 5.58 -27.12 12.74
N PHE A 328 5.47 -28.13 13.59
CA PHE A 328 5.59 -27.99 15.06
C PHE A 328 6.85 -28.68 15.58
N THR A 329 7.54 -28.06 16.52
CA THR A 329 8.48 -28.80 17.37
C THR A 329 7.71 -29.69 18.34
N SER A 330 8.38 -30.73 18.86
CA SER A 330 7.76 -31.66 19.81
C SER A 330 7.36 -31.02 21.14
N SER A 331 7.96 -29.88 21.49
CA SER A 331 7.65 -29.14 22.71
C SER A 331 6.71 -27.96 22.49
N ASP A 332 6.28 -27.67 21.25
CA ASP A 332 5.45 -26.52 20.96
C ASP A 332 4.09 -26.59 21.68
N LYS A 333 3.63 -25.45 22.18
CA LYS A 333 2.32 -25.29 22.83
C LYS A 333 1.57 -24.06 22.30
N SER A 334 1.90 -23.60 21.09
CA SER A 334 1.30 -22.41 20.50
C SER A 334 -0.23 -22.55 20.42
N LEU A 335 -0.94 -21.44 20.69
CA LEU A 335 -2.39 -21.39 20.52
C LEU A 335 -2.72 -21.18 19.03
N ILE A 336 -3.38 -22.15 18.41
CA ILE A 336 -3.89 -22.02 17.04
C ILE A 336 -5.40 -22.00 17.08
N GLN A 337 -6.01 -21.01 16.44
CA GLN A 337 -7.45 -20.85 16.46
C GLN A 337 -7.99 -20.00 15.31
N ASN A 338 -9.18 -20.36 14.85
CA ASN A 338 -9.97 -19.55 13.94
C ASN A 338 -9.25 -19.13 12.65
N ASN A 339 -8.53 -20.08 12.03
CA ASN A 339 -7.82 -19.85 10.79
C ASN A 339 -8.45 -20.67 9.66
N LEU A 340 -8.31 -20.22 8.41
CA LEU A 340 -8.49 -21.09 7.24
C LEU A 340 -7.15 -21.78 6.96
N VAL A 341 -7.12 -23.11 7.09
CA VAL A 341 -5.89 -23.94 7.02
C VAL A 341 -6.16 -25.29 6.37
N ASN A 342 -5.10 -26.09 6.19
CA ASN A 342 -5.23 -27.53 5.95
C ASN A 342 -5.04 -28.32 7.27
N SER A 343 -5.25 -29.63 7.23
CA SER A 343 -5.27 -30.50 8.41
C SER A 343 -3.94 -30.55 9.18
N ASP A 344 -2.83 -30.22 8.53
CA ASP A 344 -1.50 -30.19 9.13
C ASP A 344 -1.35 -29.11 10.22
N CYS A 345 -2.21 -28.09 10.24
CA CYS A 345 -2.29 -27.08 11.29
C CYS A 345 -3.17 -27.47 12.50
N GLY A 346 -3.75 -28.68 12.48
CA GLY A 346 -4.63 -29.17 13.53
C GLY A 346 -6.02 -28.51 13.55
N SER A 347 -6.90 -29.01 14.43
CA SER A 347 -8.29 -28.55 14.56
C SER A 347 -8.43 -27.15 15.18
N GLY A 348 -7.36 -26.60 15.75
CA GLY A 348 -7.40 -25.39 16.55
C GLY A 348 -8.06 -25.58 17.91
N SER A 349 -8.25 -24.48 18.64
CA SER A 349 -8.92 -24.44 19.95
C SER A 349 -10.38 -24.90 19.87
N SER A 350 -10.87 -25.57 20.92
CA SER A 350 -12.28 -26.01 21.02
C SER A 350 -13.29 -24.87 20.90
N ASN A 351 -12.92 -23.68 21.39
CA ASN A 351 -13.81 -22.50 21.40
C ASN A 351 -13.74 -21.70 20.10
N ALA A 352 -12.75 -21.99 19.27
CA ALA A 352 -12.40 -21.22 18.09
C ALA A 352 -11.69 -22.14 17.09
N PRO A 353 -12.41 -23.15 16.55
CA PRO A 353 -11.80 -24.17 15.71
C PRO A 353 -11.28 -23.56 14.42
N ASN A 354 -10.24 -24.18 13.87
CA ASN A 354 -9.80 -23.89 12.52
C ASN A 354 -10.82 -24.40 11.49
N ILE A 355 -10.92 -23.68 10.38
CA ILE A 355 -11.69 -24.06 9.19
C ILE A 355 -10.73 -24.78 8.23
N ASN A 356 -11.09 -25.99 7.81
CA ASN A 356 -10.31 -26.73 6.82
C ASN A 356 -10.72 -26.32 5.40
N LEU A 357 -9.76 -25.93 4.56
CA LEU A 357 -10.02 -25.57 3.17
C LEU A 357 -10.59 -26.74 2.34
N GLY A 358 -10.15 -27.97 2.60
CA GLY A 358 -10.55 -29.15 1.83
C GLY A 358 -10.25 -29.00 0.34
N ALA A 359 -11.25 -29.30 -0.50
CA ALA A 359 -11.16 -29.20 -1.96
C ALA A 359 -11.63 -27.84 -2.51
N VAL A 360 -11.92 -26.86 -1.65
CA VAL A 360 -12.40 -25.55 -2.07
C VAL A 360 -11.30 -24.79 -2.80
N LYS A 361 -11.63 -24.25 -3.97
CA LYS A 361 -10.69 -23.48 -4.77
C LYS A 361 -10.34 -22.17 -4.04
N LEU A 362 -9.05 -21.89 -3.87
CA LEU A 362 -8.63 -20.65 -3.20
C LEU A 362 -8.72 -19.42 -4.12
N PHE A 363 -8.21 -19.50 -5.35
CA PHE A 363 -8.12 -18.34 -6.25
C PHE A 363 -9.10 -18.36 -7.42
N ALA A 364 -9.69 -17.20 -7.67
CA ALA A 364 -10.48 -16.89 -8.85
C ALA A 364 -9.60 -16.52 -10.04
N GLY A 365 -8.83 -17.49 -10.53
CA GLY A 365 -7.88 -17.32 -11.63
C GLY A 365 -7.08 -18.60 -11.88
N SER A 366 -6.12 -18.54 -12.79
CA SER A 366 -5.15 -19.61 -13.06
C SER A 366 -3.83 -19.44 -12.30
N SER A 367 -3.57 -18.26 -11.73
CA SER A 367 -2.33 -17.91 -11.03
C SER A 367 -2.62 -17.21 -9.70
N VAL A 368 -1.62 -17.19 -8.82
CA VAL A 368 -1.67 -16.46 -7.53
C VAL A 368 -1.66 -14.94 -7.73
N GLU A 369 -1.11 -14.44 -8.83
CA GLU A 369 -1.07 -13.02 -9.19
C GLU A 369 -1.88 -12.77 -10.47
N GLY A 370 -2.47 -11.59 -10.62
CA GLY A 370 -3.10 -11.15 -11.87
C GLY A 370 -4.55 -10.70 -11.75
N LYS A 371 -5.24 -10.65 -12.91
CA LYS A 371 -6.64 -10.22 -12.97
C LYS A 371 -7.56 -11.30 -12.37
N CYS A 372 -8.52 -10.85 -11.57
CA CYS A 372 -9.56 -11.72 -11.03
C CYS A 372 -10.51 -12.18 -12.13
N THR A 373 -10.73 -13.49 -12.24
CA THR A 373 -11.85 -14.05 -13.00
C THR A 373 -13.12 -13.81 -12.19
N LEU A 374 -13.99 -12.94 -12.70
CA LEU A 374 -15.18 -12.49 -12.00
C LEU A 374 -16.28 -13.56 -11.95
N ALA A 375 -17.32 -13.33 -11.14
CA ALA A 375 -18.49 -14.20 -11.07
C ALA A 375 -19.03 -14.56 -12.48
N PRO A 376 -19.36 -15.84 -12.76
CA PRO A 376 -19.64 -16.93 -11.82
C PRO A 376 -18.42 -17.78 -11.42
N ALA A 377 -17.19 -17.36 -11.72
CA ALA A 377 -16.02 -18.18 -11.39
C ALA A 377 -15.87 -18.42 -9.87
N GLU A 378 -15.56 -19.66 -9.51
CA GLU A 378 -15.26 -20.08 -8.14
C GLU A 378 -13.87 -19.60 -7.68
N GLY A 379 -13.68 -19.51 -6.36
CA GLY A 379 -12.43 -19.06 -5.73
C GLY A 379 -12.68 -18.08 -4.59
N LEU A 380 -12.22 -18.39 -3.38
CA LEU A 380 -12.41 -17.56 -2.18
C LEU A 380 -11.75 -16.17 -2.28
N LEU A 381 -10.65 -16.06 -3.02
CA LEU A 381 -9.85 -14.85 -3.18
C LEU A 381 -9.68 -14.48 -4.65
N CYS A 382 -9.70 -13.20 -4.97
CA CYS A 382 -9.07 -12.72 -6.21
C CYS A 382 -7.55 -12.91 -6.13
N PRO A 383 -6.86 -13.21 -7.24
CA PRO A 383 -5.41 -13.22 -7.30
C PRO A 383 -4.82 -11.89 -6.82
N PHE A 384 -3.60 -11.94 -6.29
CA PHE A 384 -2.85 -10.78 -5.82
C PHE A 384 -2.69 -9.78 -6.95
N THR A 385 -3.04 -8.53 -6.65
CA THR A 385 -2.83 -7.40 -7.55
C THR A 385 -2.47 -6.17 -6.72
N THR A 386 -1.78 -5.23 -7.33
CA THR A 386 -1.54 -3.90 -6.77
C THR A 386 -2.41 -2.92 -7.56
N PRO A 387 -3.54 -2.46 -7.00
CA PRO A 387 -4.39 -1.48 -7.68
C PRO A 387 -3.60 -0.22 -8.05
N SER A 388 -4.04 0.45 -9.12
CA SER A 388 -3.46 1.74 -9.51
C SER A 388 -3.50 2.72 -8.34
N MET A 389 -2.47 3.56 -8.22
CA MET A 389 -2.36 4.58 -7.16
C MET A 389 -2.35 4.03 -5.72
N THR A 390 -1.99 2.75 -5.53
CA THR A 390 -1.80 2.16 -4.20
C THR A 390 -0.39 1.59 -4.05
N PHE A 391 0.21 1.74 -2.87
CA PHE A 391 1.58 1.30 -2.63
C PHE A 391 1.71 -0.22 -2.50
N LEU A 392 0.75 -0.87 -1.84
CA LEU A 392 0.79 -2.29 -1.54
C LEU A 392 -0.36 -3.04 -2.21
N GLY A 393 -0.04 -4.17 -2.83
CA GLY A 393 -1.04 -5.11 -3.33
C GLY A 393 -1.62 -6.01 -2.25
N PHE A 394 -2.73 -6.66 -2.58
CA PHE A 394 -3.46 -7.55 -1.67
C PHE A 394 -4.27 -8.61 -2.41
N PHE A 395 -4.72 -9.63 -1.68
CA PHE A 395 -5.75 -10.56 -2.13
C PHE A 395 -7.12 -10.06 -1.70
N ARG A 396 -8.05 -9.84 -2.65
CA ARG A 396 -9.40 -9.39 -2.32
C ARG A 396 -10.31 -10.60 -1.98
N PRO A 397 -11.00 -10.63 -0.83
CA PRO A 397 -12.01 -11.65 -0.53
C PRO A 397 -13.16 -11.63 -1.53
N ARG A 398 -13.80 -12.79 -1.74
CA ARG A 398 -14.92 -12.94 -2.66
C ARG A 398 -16.10 -13.62 -2.00
N LEU A 399 -17.29 -13.28 -2.48
CA LEU A 399 -18.54 -13.97 -2.17
C LEU A 399 -19.00 -14.73 -3.42
N LEU A 400 -19.12 -16.04 -3.30
CA LEU A 400 -19.44 -16.92 -4.42
C LEU A 400 -20.94 -16.90 -4.73
N LEU A 401 -21.32 -17.14 -5.98
CA LEU A 401 -22.75 -17.23 -6.35
C LEU A 401 -23.43 -18.48 -5.78
N SER A 402 -22.66 -19.52 -5.47
CA SER A 402 -23.12 -20.75 -4.83
C SER A 402 -23.57 -20.54 -3.37
N TYR A 403 -23.21 -19.42 -2.75
CA TYR A 403 -23.62 -19.09 -1.39
C TYR A 403 -25.07 -18.60 -1.33
N ASN A 404 -25.84 -19.06 -0.36
CA ASN A 404 -27.19 -18.62 -0.07
C ASN A 404 -27.22 -17.54 1.02
N SER A 405 -26.22 -17.53 1.91
CA SER A 405 -26.00 -16.47 2.92
C SER A 405 -24.51 -16.16 3.11
N LEU A 406 -24.21 -15.14 3.91
CA LEU A 406 -22.83 -14.86 4.34
C LEU A 406 -22.25 -16.01 5.19
N ASP A 407 -23.10 -16.76 5.89
CA ASP A 407 -22.71 -17.92 6.71
C ASP A 407 -22.28 -19.15 5.87
N ASP A 408 -22.32 -19.07 4.55
CA ASP A 408 -21.73 -20.11 3.68
C ASP A 408 -20.26 -19.81 3.34
N SER A 409 -19.80 -18.57 3.54
CA SER A 409 -18.42 -18.16 3.25
C SER A 409 -17.43 -18.77 4.22
N LEU A 410 -16.31 -19.31 3.76
CA LEU A 410 -15.28 -19.83 4.67
C LEU A 410 -14.39 -18.75 5.29
N ILE A 411 -14.41 -17.53 4.74
CA ILE A 411 -13.49 -16.46 5.16
C ILE A 411 -14.19 -15.19 5.61
N VAL A 412 -15.41 -14.93 5.14
CA VAL A 412 -16.14 -13.69 5.48
C VAL A 412 -16.88 -13.87 6.79
N ASN A 413 -16.77 -12.89 7.69
CA ASN A 413 -17.40 -12.87 9.02
C ASN A 413 -17.12 -14.11 9.90
N ARG A 414 -15.88 -14.62 9.89
CA ARG A 414 -15.49 -15.79 10.71
C ARG A 414 -14.56 -15.45 11.86
N GLY A 415 -13.93 -14.29 11.85
CA GLY A 415 -13.02 -13.74 12.84
C GLY A 415 -13.64 -13.56 14.23
N ARG A 416 -12.84 -13.61 15.29
CA ARG A 416 -13.30 -13.34 16.66
C ARG A 416 -13.07 -11.89 17.03
N ILE A 417 -14.04 -11.22 17.64
CA ILE A 417 -13.90 -9.80 18.06
C ILE A 417 -13.48 -9.61 19.52
N SER A 418 -13.24 -10.68 20.28
CA SER A 418 -12.83 -10.59 21.69
C SER A 418 -11.97 -11.78 22.15
N GLY A 419 -11.17 -11.54 23.21
CA GLY A 419 -10.23 -12.51 23.79
C GLY A 419 -8.84 -12.50 23.13
N THR A 420 -7.96 -13.40 23.57
CA THR A 420 -6.63 -13.57 22.97
C THR A 420 -6.77 -13.90 21.49
N GLY A 421 -6.04 -13.19 20.64
CA GLY A 421 -6.15 -13.33 19.18
C GLY A 421 -7.50 -12.87 18.62
N ALA A 422 -8.12 -11.86 19.25
CA ALA A 422 -9.21 -11.11 18.61
C ALA A 422 -8.71 -10.42 17.33
N CYS A 423 -9.62 -10.14 16.41
CA CYS A 423 -9.36 -9.42 15.19
C CYS A 423 -8.66 -8.10 15.46
N GLU A 424 -7.70 -7.75 14.61
CA GLU A 424 -7.17 -6.40 14.59
C GLU A 424 -8.27 -5.38 14.25
N SER A 425 -8.07 -4.10 14.56
CA SER A 425 -9.11 -3.06 14.37
C SER A 425 -9.20 -2.53 12.92
N VAL A 426 -8.16 -2.75 12.12
CA VAL A 426 -8.08 -2.36 10.71
C VAL A 426 -7.57 -3.53 9.87
N ASP A 427 -7.80 -3.48 8.56
CA ASP A 427 -7.24 -4.42 7.58
C ASP A 427 -5.89 -3.91 7.02
N GLN A 428 -5.27 -4.65 6.09
CA GLN A 428 -3.99 -4.27 5.47
C GLN A 428 -4.04 -2.89 4.77
N ARG A 429 -5.21 -2.46 4.30
CA ARG A 429 -5.40 -1.19 3.58
C ARG A 429 -5.65 -0.03 4.54
N GLY A 430 -5.63 -0.29 5.85
CA GLY A 430 -6.03 0.67 6.88
C GLY A 430 -7.55 0.87 6.98
N LYS A 431 -8.37 0.04 6.33
CA LYS A 431 -9.83 0.14 6.46
C LYS A 431 -10.26 -0.49 7.79
N SER A 432 -11.18 0.15 8.50
CA SER A 432 -11.71 -0.38 9.76
C SER A 432 -12.41 -1.72 9.55
N ARG A 433 -12.18 -2.64 10.48
CA ARG A 433 -12.95 -3.88 10.61
C ARG A 433 -14.17 -3.65 11.47
N SER A 434 -15.21 -4.45 11.27
CA SER A 434 -16.42 -4.35 12.09
C SER A 434 -16.10 -4.62 13.56
N SER A 435 -16.58 -3.75 14.46
CA SER A 435 -16.52 -3.97 15.91
C SER A 435 -17.70 -4.77 16.45
N ASN A 436 -18.76 -4.93 15.64
CA ASN A 436 -20.05 -5.47 16.06
C ASN A 436 -20.38 -6.80 15.37
N GLN A 437 -19.57 -7.19 14.38
CA GLN A 437 -19.66 -8.45 13.65
C GLN A 437 -18.28 -9.09 13.64
N SER A 438 -18.24 -10.42 13.51
CA SER A 438 -17.01 -11.16 13.24
C SER A 438 -16.26 -10.55 12.06
N CYS A 439 -14.94 -10.36 12.16
CA CYS A 439 -14.15 -9.86 11.03
C CYS A 439 -13.91 -10.96 9.98
N ASP A 440 -13.32 -10.60 8.84
CA ASP A 440 -12.88 -11.56 7.85
C ASP A 440 -11.53 -12.20 8.21
N LEU A 441 -11.38 -13.48 7.84
CA LEU A 441 -10.10 -14.17 7.94
C LEU A 441 -9.12 -13.64 6.91
N GLY A 442 -7.86 -13.50 7.32
CA GLY A 442 -6.79 -12.99 6.48
C GLY A 442 -6.61 -11.48 6.58
N ALA A 443 -5.79 -10.94 5.68
CA ALA A 443 -5.30 -9.57 5.73
C ALA A 443 -6.33 -8.49 5.37
N ILE A 444 -7.39 -8.86 4.66
CA ILE A 444 -8.35 -7.92 4.07
C ILE A 444 -9.74 -8.18 4.64
N GLU A 445 -10.42 -7.09 5.00
CA GLU A 445 -11.84 -7.07 5.30
C GLU A 445 -12.62 -6.79 4.02
N LEU A 446 -13.65 -7.56 3.70
CA LEU A 446 -14.58 -7.24 2.63
C LEU A 446 -15.44 -6.05 3.06
N VAL A 447 -15.18 -4.87 2.48
CA VAL A 447 -15.87 -3.63 2.83
C VAL A 447 -16.78 -3.18 1.69
N ILE A 448 -18.08 -3.18 1.96
CA ILE A 448 -19.10 -2.61 1.07
C ILE A 448 -19.68 -1.36 1.73
N ASP A 449 -19.10 -0.20 1.43
CA ASP A 449 -19.62 1.09 1.85
C ASP A 449 -20.31 1.78 0.66
N THR A 450 -21.63 1.84 0.71
CA THR A 450 -22.47 2.49 -0.30
C THR A 450 -23.03 3.83 0.18
N SER A 451 -22.61 4.31 1.35
CA SER A 451 -23.15 5.54 1.97
C SER A 451 -22.76 6.81 1.21
N SER A 452 -21.63 6.80 0.50
CA SER A 452 -21.14 7.92 -0.30
C SER A 452 -20.48 7.42 -1.59
N ILE A 453 -21.28 7.22 -2.63
CA ILE A 453 -20.80 6.81 -3.96
C ILE A 453 -20.62 8.05 -4.85
N ALA A 454 -19.41 8.25 -5.37
CA ALA A 454 -19.12 9.35 -6.29
C ALA A 454 -19.89 9.22 -7.61
N THR A 455 -20.27 10.37 -8.19
CA THR A 455 -20.92 10.41 -9.51
C THR A 455 -19.92 10.04 -10.61
N VAL A 456 -20.35 9.18 -11.53
CA VAL A 456 -19.57 8.76 -12.70
C VAL A 456 -20.08 9.44 -13.97
N GLY A 457 -19.32 9.33 -15.06
CA GLY A 457 -19.75 9.82 -16.37
C GLY A 457 -18.62 10.41 -17.18
N SER A 458 -18.98 11.10 -18.26
CA SER A 458 -18.00 11.70 -19.16
C SER A 458 -18.63 12.82 -19.99
N ASP A 459 -17.79 13.75 -20.41
CA ASP A 459 -18.13 14.79 -21.38
C ASP A 459 -17.73 14.30 -22.78
N ILE A 460 -18.65 14.39 -23.74
CA ILE A 460 -18.51 13.89 -25.11
C ILE A 460 -18.91 14.94 -26.15
N LEU A 461 -18.42 14.78 -27.38
CA LEU A 461 -18.87 15.57 -28.52
C LEU A 461 -19.97 14.86 -29.32
N TYR A 462 -20.56 15.57 -30.29
CA TYR A 462 -21.53 14.99 -31.22
C TYR A 462 -20.94 13.81 -31.99
N GLY A 463 -21.71 12.71 -32.05
CA GLY A 463 -21.29 11.46 -32.67
C GLY A 463 -20.39 10.56 -31.81
N GLU A 464 -19.94 11.01 -30.62
CA GLU A 464 -19.12 10.20 -29.72
C GLU A 464 -19.97 9.35 -28.76
N GLN A 465 -19.37 8.28 -28.24
CA GLN A 465 -19.92 7.47 -27.16
C GLN A 465 -19.17 7.77 -25.86
N ALA A 466 -19.90 7.89 -24.76
CA ALA A 466 -19.28 8.05 -23.45
C ALA A 466 -18.78 6.69 -22.96
N LYS A 467 -17.54 6.64 -22.47
CA LYS A 467 -16.92 5.45 -21.89
C LYS A 467 -16.37 5.79 -20.52
N PHE A 468 -16.85 5.10 -19.49
CA PHE A 468 -16.42 5.27 -18.11
C PHE A 468 -16.58 3.95 -17.35
N SER A 469 -16.04 3.86 -16.14
CA SER A 469 -16.15 2.66 -15.30
C SER A 469 -16.94 2.95 -14.03
N ILE A 470 -17.66 1.94 -13.56
CA ILE A 470 -18.27 1.92 -12.22
C ILE A 470 -17.50 1.04 -11.24
N ALA A 471 -16.35 0.47 -11.63
CA ALA A 471 -15.65 -0.55 -10.83
C ALA A 471 -15.27 -0.06 -9.42
N GLU A 472 -14.85 1.21 -9.29
CA GLU A 472 -14.52 1.80 -7.98
C GLU A 472 -15.75 1.97 -7.09
N GLN A 473 -16.91 2.25 -7.69
CA GLN A 473 -18.19 2.42 -7.00
C GLN A 473 -18.77 1.09 -6.48
N LEU A 474 -18.26 -0.04 -6.97
CA LEU A 474 -18.62 -1.38 -6.47
C LEU A 474 -17.86 -1.78 -5.19
N THR A 475 -16.88 -0.96 -4.78
CA THR A 475 -15.97 -1.22 -3.65
C THR A 475 -15.30 -2.61 -3.74
N ASP A 476 -15.48 -3.48 -2.75
CA ASP A 476 -14.98 -4.86 -2.76
C ASP A 476 -15.95 -5.85 -3.42
N GLY A 477 -17.11 -5.38 -3.90
CA GLY A 477 -18.13 -6.19 -4.54
C GLY A 477 -17.76 -6.64 -5.97
N GLU A 478 -18.49 -7.64 -6.45
CA GLU A 478 -18.44 -8.09 -7.84
C GLU A 478 -19.84 -8.05 -8.45
N LEU A 479 -19.97 -7.59 -9.69
CA LEU A 479 -21.25 -7.67 -10.41
C LEU A 479 -21.70 -9.12 -10.53
N VAL A 480 -22.99 -9.38 -10.39
CA VAL A 480 -23.54 -10.70 -10.73
C VAL A 480 -23.66 -10.83 -12.25
N PRO A 481 -23.45 -12.02 -12.84
CA PRO A 481 -23.65 -12.22 -14.28
C PRO A 481 -25.14 -12.12 -14.62
N ALA A 482 -25.44 -11.74 -15.87
CA ALA A 482 -26.81 -11.58 -16.37
C ALA A 482 -27.70 -12.83 -16.13
N SER A 483 -27.11 -14.03 -16.24
CA SER A 483 -27.80 -15.31 -16.05
C SER A 483 -28.29 -15.55 -14.62
N ALA A 484 -27.71 -14.88 -13.61
CA ALA A 484 -28.14 -15.02 -12.22
C ALA A 484 -29.32 -14.11 -11.86
N CYS A 485 -29.60 -13.09 -12.67
CA CYS A 485 -30.52 -12.02 -12.30
C CYS A 485 -31.98 -12.45 -12.20
N GLU A 486 -32.44 -13.37 -13.04
CA GLU A 486 -33.81 -13.88 -12.95
C GLU A 486 -34.04 -14.66 -11.66
N ALA A 487 -33.04 -15.42 -11.18
CA ALA A 487 -33.12 -16.11 -9.91
C ALA A 487 -33.11 -15.14 -8.72
N ILE A 488 -32.40 -14.01 -8.83
CA ILE A 488 -32.29 -13.02 -7.77
C ILE A 488 -33.52 -12.10 -7.71
N LEU A 489 -33.98 -11.57 -8.84
CA LEU A 489 -34.99 -10.50 -8.88
C LEU A 489 -36.30 -10.92 -9.57
N GLY A 490 -36.37 -12.11 -10.14
CA GLY A 490 -37.45 -12.53 -11.01
C GLY A 490 -37.31 -12.02 -12.44
N LYS A 491 -38.35 -12.25 -13.25
CA LYS A 491 -38.41 -11.75 -14.62
C LYS A 491 -38.60 -10.24 -14.63
N ARG A 492 -37.97 -9.57 -15.60
CA ARG A 492 -38.18 -8.14 -15.83
C ARG A 492 -39.62 -7.87 -16.25
N THR A 493 -40.19 -6.79 -15.73
CA THR A 493 -41.55 -6.34 -16.08
C THR A 493 -41.63 -5.77 -17.50
N ASP A 494 -40.52 -5.30 -18.06
CA ASP A 494 -40.42 -4.77 -19.42
C ASP A 494 -40.21 -5.85 -20.50
N GLY A 495 -40.15 -7.13 -20.11
CA GLY A 495 -39.97 -8.27 -21.01
C GLY A 495 -38.57 -8.38 -21.64
N LYS A 496 -37.62 -7.52 -21.29
CA LYS A 496 -36.24 -7.58 -21.81
C LYS A 496 -35.42 -8.66 -21.10
N ALA A 497 -34.30 -9.05 -21.70
CA ALA A 497 -33.30 -9.87 -21.03
C ALA A 497 -32.55 -9.05 -19.97
N TRP A 498 -32.13 -9.70 -18.88
CA TRP A 498 -31.22 -9.11 -17.91
C TRP A 498 -29.85 -8.86 -18.54
N GLN A 499 -29.19 -7.78 -18.13
CA GLN A 499 -27.76 -7.54 -18.38
C GLN A 499 -26.95 -7.81 -17.10
N VAL A 500 -25.62 -7.78 -17.22
CA VAL A 500 -24.70 -7.88 -16.10
C VAL A 500 -25.08 -6.92 -14.97
N GLY A 501 -24.89 -7.35 -13.72
CA GLY A 501 -25.24 -6.58 -12.54
C GLY A 501 -26.75 -6.41 -12.37
N CYS A 502 -27.58 -7.18 -13.07
CA CYS A 502 -29.03 -6.98 -13.10
C CYS A 502 -29.41 -5.54 -13.43
N LEU A 503 -28.68 -4.96 -14.39
CA LEU A 503 -28.71 -3.54 -14.70
C LEU A 503 -30.13 -2.98 -14.82
N ASP A 504 -30.40 -1.96 -14.01
CA ASP A 504 -31.58 -1.12 -14.06
C ASP A 504 -31.15 0.34 -14.14
N VAL A 505 -31.81 1.13 -14.98
CA VAL A 505 -31.44 2.53 -15.26
C VAL A 505 -32.61 3.41 -14.92
N ILE A 506 -32.44 4.26 -13.91
CA ILE A 506 -33.48 5.18 -13.44
C ILE A 506 -33.12 6.59 -13.87
N GLN A 507 -33.97 7.19 -14.69
CA GLN A 507 -33.87 8.60 -15.03
C GLN A 507 -34.16 9.47 -13.81
N THR A 508 -33.37 10.52 -13.61
CA THR A 508 -33.50 11.39 -12.42
C THR A 508 -34.22 12.69 -12.77
N ASN A 509 -33.55 13.57 -13.52
CA ASN A 509 -34.01 14.92 -13.83
C ASN A 509 -34.39 15.11 -15.30
N THR A 510 -33.96 14.20 -16.18
CA THR A 510 -34.13 14.32 -17.64
C THR A 510 -34.79 13.07 -18.23
N PRO A 511 -35.54 13.18 -19.35
CA PRO A 511 -35.84 12.01 -20.17
C PRO A 511 -34.54 11.40 -20.71
N SER A 512 -34.50 10.07 -20.87
CA SER A 512 -33.31 9.36 -21.36
C SER A 512 -32.86 9.90 -22.73
N LYS A 513 -31.60 10.33 -22.84
CA LYS A 513 -31.02 10.83 -24.09
C LYS A 513 -30.10 9.83 -24.79
N GLY A 514 -30.05 8.60 -24.30
CA GLY A 514 -29.25 7.52 -24.84
C GLY A 514 -29.59 6.17 -24.23
N ALA A 515 -28.79 5.16 -24.57
CA ALA A 515 -28.83 3.82 -24.02
C ALA A 515 -27.45 3.42 -23.53
N LEU A 516 -27.37 2.56 -22.50
CA LEU A 516 -26.11 2.09 -21.96
C LEU A 516 -26.02 0.56 -21.95
N THR A 517 -24.78 0.08 -22.05
CA THR A 517 -24.40 -1.32 -21.82
C THR A 517 -23.34 -1.38 -20.73
N LEU A 518 -23.36 -2.47 -19.95
CA LEU A 518 -22.43 -2.72 -18.85
C LEU A 518 -21.77 -4.09 -19.03
N ASP A 519 -20.45 -4.16 -18.90
CA ASP A 519 -19.72 -5.43 -18.87
C ASP A 519 -19.42 -5.90 -17.44
N GLN A 520 -18.86 -7.11 -17.34
CA GLN A 520 -18.54 -7.75 -16.06
C GLN A 520 -17.46 -7.02 -15.27
N ASP A 521 -16.56 -6.30 -15.94
CA ASP A 521 -15.49 -5.51 -15.33
C ASP A 521 -16.00 -4.14 -14.82
N GLY A 522 -17.27 -3.81 -15.05
CA GLY A 522 -17.83 -2.53 -14.66
C GLY A 522 -17.62 -1.42 -15.70
N ASN A 523 -17.19 -1.72 -16.91
CA ASN A 523 -17.10 -0.71 -17.97
C ASN A 523 -18.49 -0.41 -18.54
N VAL A 524 -18.79 0.88 -18.63
CA VAL A 524 -20.03 1.41 -19.17
C VAL A 524 -19.75 2.06 -20.52
N VAL A 525 -20.57 1.70 -21.51
CA VAL A 525 -20.65 2.42 -22.80
C VAL A 525 -22.03 3.03 -22.91
N TYR A 526 -22.09 4.35 -23.00
CA TYR A 526 -23.31 5.11 -23.23
C TYR A 526 -23.35 5.61 -24.68
N THR A 527 -24.43 5.29 -25.39
CA THR A 527 -24.69 5.67 -26.77
C THR A 527 -25.82 6.70 -26.83
N PRO A 528 -25.53 7.95 -27.20
CA PRO A 528 -26.55 8.99 -27.39
C PRO A 528 -27.57 8.63 -28.47
N ASN A 529 -28.84 8.97 -28.24
CA ASN A 529 -29.93 8.86 -29.22
C ASN A 529 -29.94 10.09 -30.15
N GLY A 530 -28.85 10.29 -30.89
CA GLY A 530 -28.61 11.45 -31.73
C GLY A 530 -27.79 12.55 -31.03
N ASN A 531 -27.78 13.74 -31.65
CA ASN A 531 -27.01 14.89 -31.16
C ASN A 531 -27.91 15.81 -30.33
N TRP A 532 -27.55 16.02 -29.07
CA TRP A 532 -28.22 16.94 -28.16
C TRP A 532 -27.19 17.78 -27.43
N GLN A 533 -27.57 18.97 -26.98
CA GLN A 533 -26.72 19.83 -26.15
C GLN A 533 -27.17 19.75 -24.68
N GLY A 534 -26.21 19.70 -23.75
CA GLY A 534 -26.46 19.79 -22.31
C GLY A 534 -26.07 18.52 -21.58
N THR A 535 -26.92 18.06 -20.65
CA THR A 535 -26.65 16.92 -19.76
C THR A 535 -27.76 15.86 -19.83
N ASP A 536 -27.39 14.58 -19.69
CA ASP A 536 -28.28 13.47 -19.30
C ASP A 536 -27.90 12.98 -17.90
N GLU A 537 -28.86 12.95 -16.96
CA GLU A 537 -28.64 12.59 -15.55
C GLU A 537 -29.51 11.40 -15.14
N PHE A 538 -28.86 10.31 -14.73
CA PHE A 538 -29.53 9.06 -14.40
C PHE A 538 -28.80 8.31 -13.28
N LYS A 539 -29.44 7.28 -12.74
CA LYS A 539 -28.85 6.31 -11.82
C LYS A 539 -28.65 4.98 -12.52
N ILE A 540 -27.45 4.44 -12.39
CA ILE A 540 -27.12 3.06 -12.72
C ILE A 540 -27.34 2.23 -11.45
N ARG A 541 -28.30 1.30 -11.50
CA ARG A 541 -28.58 0.38 -10.39
C ARG A 541 -28.06 -0.99 -10.73
N VAL A 542 -27.21 -1.52 -9.84
CA VAL A 542 -26.57 -2.83 -10.03
C VAL A 542 -26.64 -3.68 -8.79
N VAL A 543 -26.71 -4.99 -8.99
CA VAL A 543 -26.62 -6.02 -7.95
C VAL A 543 -25.22 -6.62 -7.97
N THR A 544 -24.64 -6.78 -6.79
CA THR A 544 -23.36 -7.44 -6.58
C THR A 544 -23.53 -8.78 -5.88
N THR A 545 -22.45 -9.57 -5.86
CA THR A 545 -22.36 -10.83 -5.12
C THR A 545 -22.61 -10.66 -3.62
N PHE A 546 -22.42 -9.45 -3.08
CA PHE A 546 -22.77 -9.08 -1.72
C PHE A 546 -24.22 -8.59 -1.60
N SER A 547 -24.61 -7.56 -2.38
CA SER A 547 -25.89 -6.87 -2.17
C SER A 547 -27.10 -7.77 -2.41
N ARG A 548 -26.94 -8.85 -3.20
CA ARG A 548 -27.97 -9.88 -3.41
C ARG A 548 -28.48 -10.55 -2.14
N PHE A 549 -27.71 -10.57 -1.05
CA PHE A 549 -28.13 -11.17 0.23
C PHE A 549 -29.17 -10.33 0.98
N SER A 550 -29.44 -9.10 0.52
CA SER A 550 -30.46 -8.26 1.14
C SER A 550 -31.87 -8.87 1.03
N SER A 551 -32.68 -8.70 2.06
CA SER A 551 -34.03 -9.29 2.16
C SER A 551 -35.07 -8.60 1.29
N SER A 552 -34.84 -7.35 0.87
CA SER A 552 -35.74 -6.59 -0.01
C SER A 552 -35.12 -6.39 -1.39
N ASN A 553 -35.92 -6.54 -2.46
CA ASN A 553 -35.44 -6.37 -3.84
C ASN A 553 -34.83 -4.98 -4.08
N ASN A 554 -35.41 -3.92 -3.51
CA ASN A 554 -34.86 -2.57 -3.67
C ASN A 554 -33.53 -2.38 -2.94
N SER A 555 -33.35 -3.04 -1.79
CA SER A 555 -32.11 -3.02 -1.02
C SER A 555 -31.02 -3.94 -1.60
N ARG A 556 -31.31 -4.71 -2.65
CA ARG A 556 -30.30 -5.49 -3.39
C ARG A 556 -29.53 -4.66 -4.40
N TYR A 557 -30.01 -3.47 -4.74
CA TYR A 557 -29.33 -2.59 -5.67
C TYR A 557 -28.35 -1.65 -4.97
N ILE A 558 -27.21 -1.44 -5.62
CA ILE A 558 -26.32 -0.30 -5.39
C ILE A 558 -26.71 0.76 -6.41
N ASP A 559 -27.08 1.95 -5.93
CA ASP A 559 -27.43 3.10 -6.75
C ASP A 559 -26.18 3.95 -7.04
N ILE A 560 -25.81 4.09 -8.31
CA ILE A 560 -24.65 4.88 -8.74
C ILE A 560 -25.14 6.04 -9.60
N ALA A 561 -24.92 7.28 -9.15
CA ALA A 561 -25.27 8.46 -9.92
C ALA A 561 -24.36 8.60 -11.15
N ALA A 562 -24.94 8.89 -12.31
CA ALA A 562 -24.22 9.05 -13.57
C ALA A 562 -24.66 10.33 -14.32
N LYS A 563 -23.69 10.99 -14.94
CA LYS A 563 -23.88 12.22 -15.70
C LYS A 563 -23.10 12.20 -17.01
N VAL A 564 -23.81 12.26 -18.14
CA VAL A 564 -23.16 12.44 -19.45
C VAL A 564 -23.46 13.83 -19.97
N LYS A 565 -22.43 14.56 -20.37
CA LYS A 565 -22.59 15.87 -21.02
C LYS A 565 -22.25 15.74 -22.49
N GLN A 566 -23.08 16.26 -23.37
CA GLN A 566 -22.79 16.30 -24.79
C GLN A 566 -22.78 17.74 -25.31
N ASP A 567 -21.72 18.09 -26.04
CA ASP A 567 -21.51 19.40 -26.64
C ASP A 567 -21.22 19.29 -28.16
N PRO A 568 -21.58 20.31 -28.96
CA PRO A 568 -21.16 20.37 -30.36
C PRO A 568 -19.62 20.47 -30.48
N PRO A 569 -19.01 19.93 -31.54
CA PRO A 569 -17.58 20.11 -31.80
C PRO A 569 -17.20 21.59 -31.82
N ASN A 570 -16.12 21.94 -31.14
CA ASN A 570 -15.65 23.32 -31.11
C ASN A 570 -15.01 23.69 -32.47
N THR A 571 -15.84 24.23 -33.36
CA THR A 571 -15.46 24.66 -34.73
C THR A 571 -15.09 26.13 -34.80
N PHE A 572 -14.86 26.79 -33.66
CA PHE A 572 -14.31 28.14 -33.67
C PHE A 572 -12.90 28.12 -34.25
N GLU A 573 -12.78 28.47 -35.54
CA GLU A 573 -11.52 28.96 -36.07
C GLU A 573 -11.12 30.16 -35.23
N ASN A 574 -9.98 30.07 -34.56
CA ASN A 574 -9.34 31.22 -33.95
C ASN A 574 -8.92 32.14 -35.10
N LYS A 575 -9.85 32.96 -35.59
CA LYS A 575 -9.54 34.09 -36.43
C LYS A 575 -8.73 35.02 -35.56
N LYS A 576 -7.41 34.79 -35.54
CA LYS A 576 -6.45 35.83 -35.20
C LYS A 576 -6.87 37.01 -36.06
N VAL A 577 -7.46 38.01 -35.44
CA VAL A 577 -7.59 39.32 -36.07
C VAL A 577 -6.16 39.68 -36.40
N SER A 578 -5.80 39.65 -37.68
CA SER A 578 -4.48 40.04 -38.13
C SER A 578 -4.29 41.50 -37.75
N THR A 579 -3.62 41.77 -36.62
CA THR A 579 -3.11 43.10 -36.30
C THR A 579 -1.78 43.34 -37.02
N GLY A 580 -1.71 42.93 -38.28
CA GLY A 580 -0.51 42.97 -39.11
C GLY A 580 -0.77 43.54 -40.50
N GLY A 581 -0.86 44.87 -40.57
CA GLY A 581 -0.34 45.67 -41.69
C GLY A 581 -1.29 45.98 -42.85
N GLY A 582 -1.83 47.20 -42.87
CA GLY A 582 -2.29 47.86 -44.10
C GLY A 582 -3.45 48.83 -43.93
N GLY A 583 -3.18 50.04 -43.43
CA GLY A 583 -4.19 51.11 -43.45
C GLY A 583 -3.95 52.22 -42.43
N SER A 584 -3.08 53.15 -42.77
CA SER A 584 -2.93 54.45 -42.11
C SER A 584 -4.27 55.17 -41.91
N PHE A 585 -4.84 55.12 -40.71
CA PHE A 585 -5.89 56.07 -40.25
C PHE A 585 -5.75 56.41 -38.76
N GLY A 586 -4.52 56.44 -38.23
CA GLY A 586 -4.27 56.63 -36.80
C GLY A 586 -3.35 57.78 -36.41
N TRP A 587 -2.75 58.53 -37.35
CA TRP A 587 -1.82 59.62 -37.01
C TRP A 587 -2.12 60.96 -37.71
N GLY A 588 -2.78 60.95 -38.88
CA GLY A 588 -3.23 62.18 -39.53
C GLY A 588 -4.43 62.86 -38.85
N SER A 589 -5.32 62.08 -38.22
CA SER A 589 -6.50 62.61 -37.51
C SER A 589 -6.14 63.27 -36.17
N LEU A 590 -5.02 62.90 -35.55
CA LEU A 590 -4.54 63.50 -34.30
C LEU A 590 -3.79 64.83 -34.52
N ILE A 591 -3.17 65.04 -35.69
CA ILE A 591 -2.58 66.33 -36.05
C ILE A 591 -3.67 67.35 -36.45
N VAL A 592 -4.76 66.90 -37.07
CA VAL A 592 -5.94 67.74 -37.37
C VAL A 592 -6.70 68.12 -36.09
N LEU A 593 -6.79 67.23 -35.10
CA LEU A 593 -7.35 67.53 -33.77
C LEU A 593 -6.45 68.46 -32.93
N GLY A 594 -5.13 68.36 -33.05
CA GLY A 594 -4.18 69.31 -32.45
C GLY A 594 -4.20 70.69 -33.11
N GLY A 595 -4.32 70.75 -34.44
CA GLY A 595 -4.42 72.00 -35.20
C GLY A 595 -5.71 72.77 -34.94
N LEU A 596 -6.84 72.08 -34.74
CA LEU A 596 -8.13 72.70 -34.42
C LEU A 596 -8.20 73.25 -32.98
N MET A 597 -7.41 72.73 -32.03
CA MET A 597 -7.28 73.29 -30.69
C MET A 597 -6.37 74.54 -30.64
N ILE A 598 -5.35 74.62 -31.50
CA ILE A 598 -4.51 75.82 -31.63
C ILE A 598 -5.26 76.94 -32.37
N TRP A 599 -6.13 76.61 -33.33
CA TRP A 599 -6.96 77.61 -34.04
C TRP A 599 -8.12 78.15 -33.19
N ARG A 600 -8.61 77.38 -32.20
CA ARG A 600 -9.61 77.87 -31.22
C ARG A 600 -9.02 78.78 -30.13
N ARG A 601 -7.71 78.69 -29.84
CA ARG A 601 -7.01 79.58 -28.90
C ARG A 601 -6.53 80.92 -29.51
N LYS A 602 -6.65 81.12 -30.83
CA LYS A 602 -6.36 82.41 -31.50
C LYS A 602 -7.60 83.21 -31.92
N ARG A 603 -8.81 82.79 -31.56
CA ARG A 603 -10.07 83.53 -31.78
C ARG A 603 -10.78 83.96 -30.48
N GLN A 604 -10.08 83.90 -29.35
CA GLN A 604 -10.49 84.51 -28.08
C GLN A 604 -9.33 85.33 -27.49
N GLN A 605 -8.84 86.28 -28.30
CA GLN A 605 -8.53 87.63 -27.83
C GLN A 605 -9.61 88.54 -28.38
#